data_AF-A0A7V2LQX4-F1
#
_entry.id   AF-A0A7V2LQX4-F1
#
_cell.length_a   1.000
_cell.length_b   1.000
_cell.length_c   1.000
_cell.angle_alpha   90.00
_cell.angle_beta   90.00
_cell.angle_gamma   90.00
#
_symmetry.space_group_name_H-M   'P 1'
#
loop_
_entity.id
_entity.type
_entity.pdbx_description
1 polymer ?
#
loop_
_entity_poly.entity_id
_entity_poly.type
_entity_poly.pdbx_seq_one_letter_code
_entity_poly.pdbx_strand_id
1 'polypeptide(L)'
;MTEEARERERLAQEELVREKVDQQGNRWRKVYFGGGAHFRNWLEQCRELGEVEVEEVDATGLKCFEESGEKLYRIWMREEDAGNHKEVNKKVH
;
A
#
# COMPACT_ATOMS: atom_id res chain seq x y z
N MET A 1 20.44 18.95 -5.02
CA MET A 1 19.40 17.97 -4.60
C MET A 1 20.13 16.71 -4.19
N THR A 2 20.19 16.43 -2.89
CA THR A 2 20.83 15.21 -2.35
C THR A 2 19.89 14.01 -2.50
N GLU A 3 20.45 12.80 -2.56
CA GLU A 3 19.67 11.56 -2.71
C GLU A 3 18.62 11.40 -1.59
N GLU A 4 19.01 11.72 -0.35
CA GLU A 4 18.13 11.64 0.82
C GLU A 4 16.88 12.53 0.72
N ALA A 5 16.99 13.68 0.03
CA ALA A 5 15.85 14.56 -0.19
C ALA A 5 14.85 13.92 -1.17
N ARG A 6 15.34 13.29 -2.24
CA ARG A 6 14.49 12.55 -3.19
C ARG A 6 13.81 11.36 -2.54
N GLU A 7 14.49 10.65 -1.64
CA GLU A 7 13.91 9.53 -0.89
C GLU A 7 12.73 9.98 -0.02
N ARG A 8 12.93 11.06 0.74
CA ARG A 8 11.86 11.65 1.57
C ARG A 8 10.71 12.18 0.74
N GLU A 9 10.98 12.84 -0.38
CA GLU A 9 9.94 13.30 -1.30
C GLU A 9 9.15 12.13 -1.87
N ARG A 10 9.80 11.01 -2.25
CA ARG A 10 9.12 9.80 -2.70
C ARG A 10 8.25 9.19 -1.62
N LEU A 11 8.76 9.06 -0.39
CA LEU A 11 7.99 8.58 0.76
C LEU A 11 6.78 9.48 1.05
N ALA A 12 6.94 10.80 0.94
CA ALA A 12 5.85 11.74 1.12
C ALA A 12 4.80 11.63 -0.01
N GLN A 13 5.22 11.47 -1.26
CA GLN A 13 4.33 11.17 -2.38
C GLN A 13 3.56 9.87 -2.13
N GLU A 14 4.24 8.85 -1.63
CA GLU A 14 3.61 7.58 -1.25
C GLU A 14 2.61 7.71 -0.10
N GLU A 15 2.91 8.51 0.91
CA GLU A 15 2.00 8.78 2.03
C GLU A 15 0.73 9.53 1.59
N LEU A 16 0.87 10.43 0.60
CA LEU A 16 -0.24 11.14 -0.03
C LEU A 16 -1.13 10.19 -0.86
N VAL A 17 -0.57 9.14 -1.43
CA VAL A 17 -1.29 8.12 -2.20
C VAL A 17 -2.04 7.19 -1.24
N ARG A 18 -3.23 7.63 -0.78
CA ARG A 18 -4.15 6.86 0.08
C ARG A 18 -5.32 6.25 -0.68
N GLU A 19 -5.62 6.80 -1.84
CA GLU A 19 -6.71 6.43 -2.73
C GLU A 19 -6.27 6.62 -4.18
N LYS A 20 -6.76 5.78 -5.09
CA LYS A 20 -6.53 5.89 -6.54
C LYS A 20 -7.81 5.59 -7.30
N VAL A 21 -7.92 6.10 -8.51
CA VAL A 21 -9.03 5.81 -9.43
C VAL A 21 -8.44 5.17 -10.67
N ASP A 22 -8.93 4.00 -11.07
CA ASP A 22 -8.47 3.33 -12.29
C ASP A 22 -9.17 3.89 -13.54
N GLN A 23 -8.72 3.46 -14.73
CA GLN A 23 -9.23 3.96 -16.01
C GLN A 23 -10.71 3.65 -16.27
N GLN A 24 -11.27 2.65 -15.59
CA GLN A 24 -12.69 2.31 -15.66
C GLN A 24 -13.53 3.15 -14.67
N GLY A 25 -12.88 3.98 -13.85
CA GLY A 25 -13.54 4.83 -12.87
C GLY A 25 -13.79 4.15 -11.51
N ASN A 26 -13.24 2.95 -11.25
CA ASN A 26 -13.37 2.37 -9.92
C ASN A 26 -12.40 3.05 -8.95
N ARG A 27 -12.88 3.27 -7.73
CA ARG A 27 -12.11 3.87 -6.65
C ARG A 27 -11.48 2.78 -5.80
N TRP A 28 -10.19 2.89 -5.60
CA TRP A 28 -9.38 1.99 -4.82
C TRP A 28 -8.80 2.74 -3.63
N ARG A 29 -8.81 2.09 -2.49
CA ARG A 29 -8.22 2.59 -1.25
C ARG A 29 -7.00 1.76 -0.92
N LYS A 30 -5.90 2.43 -0.59
CA LYS A 30 -4.68 1.75 -0.12
C LYS A 30 -4.96 1.20 1.27
N VAL A 31 -4.98 -0.11 1.40
CA VAL A 31 -5.19 -0.80 2.69
C VAL A 31 -3.86 -1.27 3.29
N TYR A 32 -2.86 -1.51 2.45
CA TYR A 32 -1.54 -1.96 2.90
C TYR A 32 -0.43 -1.46 1.96
N PHE A 33 0.73 -1.16 2.54
CA PHE A 33 1.97 -0.83 1.83
C PHE A 33 3.13 -1.44 2.60
N GLY A 34 3.83 -2.39 1.99
CA GLY A 34 4.90 -3.13 2.65
C GLY A 34 5.30 -4.39 1.89
N GLY A 35 6.36 -5.04 2.36
CA GLY A 35 6.91 -6.24 1.75
C GLY A 35 6.84 -7.48 2.65
N GLY A 36 7.48 -8.55 2.17
CA GLY A 36 7.79 -9.72 3.00
C GLY A 36 6.61 -10.67 3.27
N ALA A 37 6.72 -11.44 4.37
CA ALA A 37 5.74 -12.46 4.72
C ALA A 37 4.36 -11.87 5.11
N HIS A 38 4.35 -10.64 5.64
CA HIS A 38 3.13 -9.97 6.09
C HIS A 38 2.21 -9.59 4.93
N PHE A 39 2.79 -9.25 3.77
CA PHE A 39 2.06 -8.96 2.54
C PHE A 39 1.16 -10.13 2.12
N ARG A 40 1.68 -11.37 2.12
CA ARG A 40 0.92 -12.55 1.66
C ARG A 40 -0.32 -12.79 2.52
N ASN A 41 -0.18 -12.68 3.83
CA ASN A 41 -1.28 -12.87 4.77
C ASN A 41 -2.35 -11.76 4.66
N TRP A 42 -1.92 -10.53 4.41
CA TRP A 42 -2.84 -9.42 4.16
C TRP A 42 -3.56 -9.55 2.82
N LEU A 43 -2.85 -9.97 1.78
CA LEU A 43 -3.43 -10.19 0.46
C LEU A 43 -4.52 -11.27 0.50
N GLU A 44 -4.27 -12.37 1.21
CA GLU A 44 -5.24 -13.44 1.37
C GLU A 44 -6.53 -12.93 2.04
N GLN A 45 -6.40 -12.24 3.18
CA GLN A 45 -7.55 -11.64 3.87
C GLN A 45 -8.31 -10.63 3.00
N CYS A 46 -7.59 -9.76 2.27
CA CYS A 46 -8.23 -8.82 1.36
C CYS A 46 -9.00 -9.54 0.25
N ARG A 47 -8.45 -10.63 -0.31
CA ARG A 47 -9.11 -11.41 -1.38
C ARG A 47 -10.38 -12.11 -0.90
N GLU A 48 -10.44 -12.46 0.37
CA GLU A 48 -11.67 -12.99 0.98
C GLU A 48 -12.72 -11.92 1.21
N LEU A 49 -12.28 -10.68 1.49
CA LEU A 49 -13.17 -9.55 1.75
C LEU A 49 -13.80 -8.95 0.48
N GLY A 50 -13.10 -9.01 -0.65
CA GLY A 50 -13.63 -8.45 -1.90
C GLY A 50 -12.58 -8.35 -3.01
N GLU A 51 -12.79 -7.40 -3.92
CA GLU A 51 -11.87 -7.16 -5.04
C GLU A 51 -10.61 -6.45 -4.56
N VAL A 52 -9.46 -7.03 -4.91
CA VAL A 52 -8.14 -6.58 -4.50
C VAL A 52 -7.23 -6.43 -5.69
N GLU A 53 -6.53 -5.31 -5.74
CA GLU A 53 -5.47 -5.06 -6.69
C GLU A 53 -4.12 -4.96 -5.95
N VAL A 54 -3.11 -5.63 -6.50
CA VAL A 54 -1.75 -5.61 -5.95
C VAL A 54 -0.83 -4.95 -6.96
N GLU A 55 -0.03 -4.02 -6.46
CA GLU A 55 0.95 -3.30 -7.26
C GLU A 55 2.33 -3.55 -6.66
N GLU A 56 3.23 -4.17 -7.43
CA GLU A 56 4.64 -4.33 -7.05
C GLU A 56 5.31 -2.97 -7.19
N VAL A 57 6.01 -2.56 -6.13
CA VAL A 57 6.69 -1.28 -6.03
C VAL A 57 8.17 -1.57 -5.95
N ASP A 58 8.91 -0.98 -6.87
CA ASP A 58 10.35 -1.13 -6.85
C ASP A 58 10.93 -0.34 -5.66
N ALA A 59 11.65 -1.06 -4.78
CA ALA A 59 12.35 -0.48 -3.65
C ALA A 59 13.57 0.35 -4.09
N THR A 60 13.94 0.32 -5.37
CA THR A 60 15.05 1.10 -5.95
C THR A 60 14.85 2.58 -5.66
N GLY A 61 15.80 3.16 -4.92
CA GLY A 61 15.74 4.56 -4.51
C GLY A 61 14.97 4.80 -3.21
N LEU A 62 14.77 3.77 -2.40
CA LEU A 62 14.46 3.86 -0.98
C LEU A 62 15.50 3.00 -0.24
N LYS A 63 16.67 3.57 0.09
CA LYS A 63 17.81 2.81 0.65
C LYS A 63 17.41 1.99 1.88
N CYS A 64 16.51 2.50 2.72
CA CYS A 64 15.99 1.78 3.89
C CYS A 64 15.32 0.43 3.56
N PHE A 65 14.71 0.31 2.38
CA PHE A 65 14.06 -0.93 1.93
C PHE A 65 14.98 -1.76 1.03
N GLU A 66 15.85 -1.09 0.27
CA GLU A 66 16.90 -1.71 -0.53
C GLU A 66 17.89 -2.51 0.34
N GLU A 67 18.24 -2.01 1.53
CA GLU A 67 19.09 -2.71 2.50
C GLU A 67 18.47 -4.01 3.02
N SER A 68 17.13 -4.12 3.06
CA SER A 68 16.44 -5.36 3.44
C SER A 68 16.39 -6.37 2.28
N GLY A 69 16.60 -5.91 1.03
CA GLY A 69 16.46 -6.73 -0.18
C GLY A 69 15.03 -7.21 -0.45
N GLU A 70 14.04 -6.64 0.26
CA GLU A 70 12.65 -7.05 0.19
C GLU A 70 11.87 -6.22 -0.83
N LYS A 71 11.11 -6.91 -1.68
CA LYS A 71 10.18 -6.27 -2.61
C LYS A 71 9.04 -5.62 -1.85
N LEU A 72 8.67 -4.42 -2.26
CA LEU A 72 7.53 -3.69 -1.71
C LEU A 72 6.29 -3.95 -2.55
N TYR A 73 5.15 -4.03 -1.87
CA TYR A 73 3.85 -4.21 -2.50
C TYR A 73 2.86 -3.20 -1.92
N ARG A 74 1.98 -2.69 -2.78
CA ARG A 74 0.75 -2.00 -2.38
C ARG A 74 -0.42 -2.94 -2.57
N ILE A 75 -1.28 -3.00 -1.56
CA ILE A 75 -2.58 -3.64 -1.67
C ILE A 75 -3.64 -2.55 -1.71
N TRP A 76 -4.45 -2.63 -2.75
CA TRP A 76 -5.55 -1.76 -3.06
C TRP A 76 -6.84 -2.56 -2.95
N MET A 77 -7.82 -2.06 -2.20
CA MET A 77 -9.17 -2.63 -2.18
C MET A 77 -10.14 -1.61 -2.71
N ARG A 78 -11.25 -2.05 -3.31
CA ARG A 78 -12.29 -1.12 -3.74
C ARG A 78 -12.82 -0.31 -2.55
N GLU A 79 -13.13 0.97 -2.78
CA GLU A 79 -13.58 1.89 -1.73
C GLU A 79 -14.84 1.36 -1.02
N GLU A 80 -15.72 0.72 -1.78
CA GLU A 80 -16.93 0.02 -1.32
C GLU A 80 -16.62 -1.10 -0.30
N ASP A 81 -15.63 -1.94 -0.56
CA ASP A 81 -15.20 -3.01 0.36
C ASP A 81 -14.35 -2.47 1.52
N ALA A 82 -13.51 -1.47 1.26
CA ALA A 82 -12.63 -0.86 2.26
C ALA A 82 -13.37 -0.04 3.32
N GLY A 83 -14.60 0.41 3.01
CA GLY A 83 -15.48 1.13 3.93
C GLY A 83 -15.85 0.32 5.17
N ASN A 84 -15.99 -1.00 5.05
CA ASN A 84 -16.30 -1.91 6.15
C ASN A 84 -15.12 -2.15 7.11
N HIS A 85 -13.88 -1.86 6.69
CA HIS A 85 -12.68 -2.07 7.51
C HIS A 85 -12.38 -0.90 8.47
N LYS A 86 -13.04 0.26 8.33
CA LYS A 86 -12.81 1.42 9.20
C LYS A 86 -13.22 1.20 10.67
N GLU A 87 -14.04 0.20 10.98
CA GLU A 87 -14.42 -0.10 12.36
C GLU A 87 -13.41 -0.94 13.15
N VAL A 88 -12.49 -1.66 12.48
CA VAL A 88 -11.57 -2.58 13.17
C VAL A 88 -10.38 -1.83 13.81
N ASN A 89 -9.93 -0.73 13.21
CA ASN A 89 -8.76 0.02 13.68
C ASN A 89 -9.06 1.12 14.73
N LYS A 90 -10.31 1.25 15.21
CA LYS A 90 -10.67 2.21 16.26
C LYS A 90 -10.50 1.65 17.69
N LYS A 91 -10.04 0.40 17.85
CA LYS A 91 -10.01 -0.31 19.14
C LYS A 91 -8.61 -0.58 19.70
N VAL A 92 -7.59 0.15 19.24
CA VAL A 92 -6.23 0.11 19.82
C VAL A 92 -5.76 1.53 20.13
N HIS A 93 -6.33 2.11 21.20
CA HIS A 93 -5.73 3.17 21.99
C HIS A 93 -6.15 2.99 23.44
#